data_AF-A0A328RQ18-F1
#
_entry.id   AF-A0A328RQ18-F1
#
_cell.length_a   1.000
_cell.length_b   1.000
_cell.length_c   1.000
_cell.angle_alpha   90.00
_cell.angle_beta   90.00
_cell.angle_gamma   90.00
#
_symmetry.space_group_name_H-M   'P 1'
#
loop_
_entity.id
_entity.type
_entity.pdbx_description
1 polymer ?
#
loop_
_entity_poly.entity_id
_entity_poly.type
_entity_poly.pdbx_seq_one_letter_code
_entity_poly.pdbx_strand_id
1 'polypeptide(L)'
;MQQSPQVRSFCLLKMEETIKDEIITFFSDQEKEEINLRKVEELPITETIYNNIKDMIYNKTQEEIDAENEDNSEDDEEDNEDEELSDNIEDGNEINDDISSEDSNKETEEDLVSV
;
A
#
# COMPACT_ATOMS: atom_id res chain seq x y z
N MET A 1 -5.65 7.97 14.86
CA MET A 1 -6.94 7.27 15.13
C MET A 1 -6.64 5.83 15.53
N GLN A 2 -7.36 5.22 16.48
CA GLN A 2 -7.15 3.82 16.88
C GLN A 2 -8.03 2.85 16.07
N GLN A 3 -7.47 1.71 15.66
CA GLN A 3 -8.20 0.64 14.94
C GLN A 3 -9.21 -0.06 15.86
N SER A 4 -10.32 -0.54 15.31
CA SER A 4 -11.36 -1.24 16.08
C SER A 4 -10.89 -2.63 16.57
N PRO A 5 -11.39 -3.14 17.71
CA PRO A 5 -11.03 -4.46 18.21
C PRO A 5 -11.30 -5.60 17.22
N GLN A 6 -12.34 -5.47 16.37
CA GLN A 6 -12.66 -6.46 15.33
C GLN A 6 -11.57 -6.53 14.26
N VAL A 7 -11.09 -5.37 13.78
CA VAL A 7 -10.02 -5.30 12.77
C VAL A 7 -8.71 -5.84 13.36
N ARG A 8 -8.37 -5.48 14.60
CA ARG A 8 -7.18 -6.01 15.29
C ARG A 8 -7.24 -7.54 15.45
N SER A 9 -8.38 -8.05 15.90
CA SER A 9 -8.61 -9.49 16.02
C SER A 9 -8.41 -10.22 14.68
N PHE A 10 -8.99 -9.66 13.63
CA PHE A 10 -8.86 -10.21 12.28
C PHE A 10 -7.41 -10.22 11.77
N CYS A 11 -6.67 -9.12 11.94
CA CYS A 11 -5.26 -9.06 11.54
C CYS A 11 -4.43 -10.11 12.28
N LEU A 12 -4.62 -10.22 13.60
CA LEU A 12 -3.92 -11.20 14.43
C LEU A 12 -4.26 -12.66 14.08
N LEU A 13 -5.44 -12.93 13.51
CA LEU A 13 -5.81 -14.26 13.02
C LEU A 13 -5.08 -14.64 11.72
N LYS A 14 -4.59 -13.66 10.95
CA LYS A 14 -3.91 -13.87 9.66
C LYS A 14 -2.38 -13.82 9.77
N MET A 15 -1.84 -13.49 10.94
CA MET A 15 -0.41 -13.43 11.21
C MET A 15 0.15 -14.79 11.63
N GLU A 16 1.46 -14.97 11.44
CA GLU A 16 2.19 -16.07 12.05
C GLU A 16 2.14 -15.97 13.57
N GLU A 17 2.14 -17.12 14.25
CA GLU A 17 1.97 -17.21 15.71
C GLU A 17 3.07 -16.45 16.47
N THR A 18 4.32 -16.52 16.00
CA THR A 18 5.46 -15.80 16.58
C THR A 18 5.27 -14.28 16.53
N ILE A 19 4.89 -13.75 15.37
CA ILE A 19 4.65 -12.31 15.16
C ILE A 19 3.45 -11.84 15.98
N LYS A 20 2.39 -12.65 16.01
CA LYS A 20 1.18 -12.38 16.79
C LYS A 20 1.50 -12.24 18.29
N ASP A 21 2.34 -13.13 18.82
CA ASP A 21 2.74 -13.09 20.23
C ASP A 21 3.60 -11.87 20.55
N GLU A 22 4.43 -11.39 19.63
CA GLU A 22 5.15 -10.13 19.79
C GLU A 22 4.18 -8.95 19.80
N ILE A 23 3.29 -8.88 18.80
CA ILE A 23 2.33 -7.78 18.66
C ILE A 23 1.34 -7.71 19.83
N ILE A 24 0.93 -8.85 20.39
CA ILE A 24 -0.06 -8.85 21.47
C ILE A 24 0.45 -8.21 22.76
N THR A 25 1.78 -8.13 22.94
CA THR A 25 2.40 -7.48 24.11
C THR A 25 2.19 -5.97 24.15
N PHE A 26 1.97 -5.33 23.00
CA PHE A 26 1.76 -3.89 22.90
C PHE A 26 0.35 -3.44 23.31
N PHE A 27 -0.59 -4.38 23.45
CA PHE A 27 -1.96 -4.08 23.89
C PHE A 27 -2.07 -4.14 25.42
N SER A 28 -2.94 -3.30 25.98
CA SER A 28 -3.37 -3.40 27.37
C SER A 28 -4.21 -4.67 27.60
N ASP A 29 -4.34 -5.10 28.86
CA ASP A 29 -5.10 -6.31 29.19
C ASP A 29 -6.58 -6.21 28.80
N GLN A 30 -7.18 -5.01 28.90
CA GLN A 30 -8.54 -4.75 28.42
C GLN A 30 -8.64 -4.94 26.90
N GLU A 31 -7.71 -4.40 26.13
CA GLU A 31 -7.70 -4.57 24.67
C GLU A 31 -7.51 -6.03 24.26
N LYS A 32 -6.67 -6.78 24.97
CA LYS A 32 -6.50 -8.23 24.75
C LYS A 32 -7.81 -8.99 24.98
N GLU A 33 -8.54 -8.65 26.03
CA GLU A 33 -9.85 -9.25 26.32
C GLU A 33 -10.85 -8.96 25.20
N GLU A 34 -10.98 -7.71 24.78
CA GLU A 34 -11.87 -7.30 23.68
C GLU A 34 -11.52 -8.00 22.36
N ILE A 35 -10.23 -8.09 22.03
CA ILE A 35 -9.74 -8.81 20.84
C ILE A 35 -10.12 -10.29 20.91
N ASN A 36 -9.91 -10.94 22.06
CA ASN A 36 -10.18 -12.36 22.23
C ASN A 36 -11.67 -12.70 22.18
N LEU A 37 -12.54 -11.84 22.74
CA LEU A 37 -13.99 -12.00 22.64
C LEU A 37 -14.45 -12.05 21.17
N ARG A 38 -13.83 -11.24 20.30
CA ARG A 38 -14.14 -11.20 18.86
C ARG A 38 -13.54 -12.34 18.05
N LYS A 39 -12.47 -13.00 18.51
CA LYS A 39 -11.93 -14.21 17.85
C LYS A 39 -12.90 -15.38 17.90
N VAL A 40 -13.69 -15.47 18.97
CA VAL A 40 -14.69 -16.54 19.15
C VAL A 40 -15.85 -16.37 18.17
N GLU A 41 -16.11 -15.14 17.74
CA GLU A 41 -17.04 -14.80 16.66
C GLU A 41 -16.30 -14.85 15.32
N GLU A 42 -15.96 -16.04 14.82
CA GLU A 42 -15.53 -16.24 13.42
C GLU A 42 -16.68 -15.90 12.47
N LEU A 43 -17.02 -14.62 12.36
CA LEU A 43 -17.95 -14.14 11.37
C LEU A 43 -17.25 -14.24 10.01
N PRO A 44 -17.90 -14.81 8.99
CA PRO A 44 -17.34 -14.88 7.66
C PRO A 44 -17.12 -13.46 7.14
N ILE A 45 -15.85 -13.04 7.11
CA ILE A 45 -15.45 -11.79 6.49
C ILE A 45 -15.41 -12.05 4.98
N THR A 46 -16.13 -11.24 4.22
CA THR A 46 -16.11 -11.34 2.76
C THR A 46 -14.73 -10.99 2.23
N GLU A 47 -14.37 -11.58 1.09
CA GLU A 47 -13.11 -11.26 0.40
C GLU A 47 -12.95 -9.76 0.14
N THR A 48 -14.04 -9.05 -0.17
CA THR A 48 -14.06 -7.59 -0.31
C THR A 48 -13.63 -6.87 0.97
N ILE A 49 -14.16 -7.27 2.12
CA ILE A 49 -13.78 -6.65 3.41
C ILE A 49 -12.32 -6.99 3.75
N TYR A 50 -11.87 -8.21 3.47
CA TYR A 50 -10.48 -8.60 3.66
C TYR A 50 -9.52 -7.73 2.84
N ASN A 51 -9.78 -7.58 1.55
CA ASN A 51 -8.94 -6.78 0.66
C ASN A 51 -8.92 -5.31 1.09
N ASN A 52 -10.07 -4.75 1.46
CA ASN A 52 -10.14 -3.37 1.98
C ASN A 52 -9.32 -3.17 3.25
N ILE A 53 -9.35 -4.12 4.20
CA ILE A 53 -8.54 -4.05 5.42
C ILE A 53 -7.05 -4.14 5.07
N LYS A 54 -6.68 -5.06 4.17
CA LYS A 54 -5.31 -5.26 3.72
C LYS A 54 -4.74 -4.00 3.07
N ASP A 55 -5.47 -3.42 2.11
CA ASP A 55 -5.05 -2.23 1.38
C ASP A 55 -4.95 -1.02 2.32
N MET A 56 -5.93 -0.87 3.23
CA MET A 56 -5.90 0.20 4.23
C MET A 56 -4.66 0.13 5.13
N ILE A 57 -4.31 -1.07 5.61
CA ILE A 57 -3.14 -1.25 6.47
C ILE A 57 -1.87 -0.98 5.68
N TYR A 58 -1.74 -1.53 4.47
CA TYR A 58 -0.57 -1.35 3.62
C TYR A 58 -0.31 0.14 3.33
N ASN A 59 -1.33 0.86 2.87
CA ASN A 59 -1.19 2.27 2.52
C ASN A 59 -0.80 3.12 3.73
N LYS A 60 -1.43 2.89 4.89
CA LYS A 60 -1.08 3.62 6.11
C LYS A 60 0.35 3.35 6.57
N THR A 61 0.81 2.11 6.46
CA THR A 61 2.19 1.78 6.79
C THR A 61 3.18 2.49 5.86
N GLN A 62 2.86 2.65 4.57
CA GLN A 62 3.71 3.44 3.66
C GLN A 62 3.70 4.93 4.01
N GLU A 63 2.54 5.52 4.28
CA GLU A 63 2.43 6.93 4.70
C GLU A 63 3.27 7.23 5.96
N GLU A 64 3.28 6.34 6.94
CA GLU A 64 4.08 6.49 8.16
C GLU A 64 5.59 6.41 7.86
N ILE A 65 6.01 5.48 6.99
CA ILE A 65 7.42 5.35 6.56
C ILE A 65 7.86 6.60 5.77
N ASP A 66 7.02 7.08 4.86
CA ASP A 66 7.32 8.26 4.03
C ASP A 66 7.42 9.52 4.91
N ALA A 67 6.50 9.70 5.86
CA ALA A 67 6.55 10.81 6.83
C ALA A 67 7.81 10.77 7.73
N GLU A 68 8.24 9.59 8.18
CA GLU A 68 9.48 9.43 8.95
C GLU A 68 10.74 9.74 8.12
N ASN A 69 10.68 9.63 6.79
CA ASN A 69 11.81 9.92 5.91
C ASN A 69 11.92 11.42 5.55
N GLU A 70 10.80 12.16 5.49
CA GLU A 70 10.80 13.61 5.25
C GLU A 70 11.28 14.41 6.49
N ASP A 71 11.17 13.86 7.70
CA ASP A 71 11.58 14.51 8.96
C ASP A 71 13.10 14.40 9.27
N ASN A 72 13.89 13.76 8.39
CA ASN A 72 15.36 13.72 8.46
C ASN A 72 16.05 14.79 7.60
N SER A 73 15.30 15.75 7.04
CA SER A 73 15.83 16.94 6.36
C SER A 73 15.52 18.21 7.15
N GLU A 74 16.22 18.44 8.27
CA GLU A 74 16.21 19.75 8.94
C GLU A 74 17.67 20.16 9.25
N ASP A 75 18.35 20.83 8.31
CA ASP A 75 18.86 22.23 8.44
C ASP A 75 19.70 22.68 7.22
N ASP A 76 19.80 24.01 7.05
CA ASP A 76 20.74 24.83 6.26
C ASP A 76 20.39 25.35 4.83
N GLU A 77 19.82 26.56 4.85
CA GLU A 77 20.32 27.79 4.20
C GLU A 77 19.56 28.41 3.00
N GLU A 78 19.10 29.63 3.31
CA GLU A 78 18.96 30.83 2.47
C GLU A 78 17.66 30.99 1.65
N ASP A 79 16.83 31.88 2.19
CA ASP A 79 16.17 32.98 1.47
C ASP A 79 16.92 33.30 0.16
N ASN A 80 16.47 32.77 -0.98
CA ASN A 80 16.98 33.19 -2.26
C ASN A 80 15.85 33.88 -3.01
N GLU A 81 16.15 35.14 -3.28
CA GLU A 81 15.25 36.19 -3.70
C GLU A 81 14.44 35.83 -4.94
N ASP A 82 13.29 36.48 -5.02
CA ASP A 82 12.49 36.69 -6.20
C ASP A 82 13.36 37.07 -7.43
N GLU A 83 13.60 36.14 -8.36
CA GLU A 83 13.98 36.45 -9.74
C GLU A 83 12.86 36.04 -10.69
N GLU A 84 12.03 37.02 -11.01
CA GLU A 84 11.07 36.98 -12.10
C GLU A 84 11.75 36.86 -13.48
N LEU A 85 11.11 36.09 -14.38
CA LEU A 85 11.16 36.13 -15.86
C LEU A 85 12.41 35.52 -16.54
N SER A 86 12.33 34.81 -17.67
CA SER A 86 11.53 35.09 -18.87
C SER A 86 11.54 33.91 -19.85
N ASP A 87 10.40 33.74 -20.52
CA ASP A 87 10.17 33.31 -21.90
C ASP A 87 11.24 32.58 -22.74
N ASN A 88 10.69 31.63 -23.52
CA ASN A 88 11.10 31.13 -24.83
C ASN A 88 12.17 30.02 -24.87
N ILE A 89 11.70 28.77 -24.79
CA ILE A 89 12.29 27.72 -25.63
C ILE A 89 11.39 27.57 -26.86
N GLU A 90 11.87 28.20 -27.93
CA GLU A 90 11.41 28.10 -29.31
C GLU A 90 11.76 26.73 -29.89
N ASP A 91 10.83 26.25 -30.72
CA ASP A 91 10.82 25.10 -31.63
C ASP A 91 12.14 24.40 -31.96
N GLY A 92 12.06 23.06 -32.01
CA GLY A 92 12.94 22.27 -32.88
C GLY A 92 13.37 20.92 -32.34
N ASN A 93 12.48 19.92 -32.38
CA ASN A 93 12.68 18.84 -33.35
C ASN A 93 11.49 17.89 -33.39
N GLU A 94 10.83 17.87 -34.54
CA GLU A 94 10.05 16.73 -35.04
C GLU A 94 10.89 15.45 -34.93
N ILE A 95 10.38 14.46 -34.19
CA ILE A 95 10.70 13.05 -34.45
C ILE A 95 9.38 12.40 -34.85
N ASN A 96 9.05 12.53 -36.13
CA ASN A 96 8.17 11.62 -36.85
C ASN A 96 8.97 11.09 -38.02
N ASP A 97 9.26 9.79 -38.02
CA ASP A 97 8.75 8.82 -39.00
C ASP A 97 9.66 7.59 -39.04
N ASP A 98 9.01 6.45 -39.27
CA ASP A 98 9.58 5.15 -39.62
C ASP A 98 10.27 4.32 -38.54
N ILE A 99 9.46 3.59 -37.76
CA ILE A 99 9.63 2.12 -37.72
C ILE A 99 8.26 1.46 -37.96
N SER A 100 7.99 1.19 -39.24
CA SER A 100 7.14 0.08 -39.67
C SER A 100 7.88 -1.23 -39.43
N SER A 101 7.24 -2.18 -38.75
CA SER A 101 7.26 -3.56 -39.23
C SER A 101 6.04 -4.30 -38.72
N GLU A 102 5.12 -4.52 -39.67
CA GLU A 102 4.04 -5.50 -39.65
C GLU A 102 4.36 -6.81 -38.92
N ASP A 103 3.34 -7.27 -38.20
CA ASP A 103 2.86 -8.64 -38.04
C ASP A 103 3.86 -9.80 -37.91
N SER A 104 3.78 -10.47 -36.76
CA SER A 104 3.82 -11.93 -36.73
C SER A 104 2.77 -12.45 -35.76
N ASN A 105 1.57 -12.54 -36.32
CA ASN A 105 0.49 -13.41 -35.91
C ASN A 105 0.98 -14.87 -35.80
N LYS A 106 0.75 -15.53 -34.66
CA LYS A 106 0.45 -16.97 -34.63
C LYS A 106 -0.25 -17.38 -33.34
N GLU A 107 -1.52 -17.73 -33.52
CA GLU A 107 -2.35 -18.55 -32.63
C GLU A 107 -1.57 -19.73 -32.04
N THR A 108 -1.85 -20.10 -30.79
CA THR A 108 -2.31 -21.47 -30.53
C THR A 108 -3.16 -21.55 -29.25
N GLU A 109 -4.36 -22.11 -29.44
CA GLU A 109 -5.29 -22.66 -28.46
C GLU A 109 -4.67 -23.84 -27.66
N GLU A 110 -5.49 -24.38 -26.74
CA GLU A 110 -5.39 -25.63 -25.96
C GLU A 110 -5.06 -25.39 -24.47
N ASP A 111 -5.78 -25.93 -23.48
CA ASP A 111 -6.89 -26.89 -23.48
C ASP A 111 -7.64 -26.82 -22.14
N LEU A 112 -8.83 -27.41 -22.15
CA LEU A 112 -9.89 -27.45 -21.16
C LEU A 112 -9.61 -28.35 -19.94
N VAL A 113 -10.44 -28.12 -18.92
CA VAL A 113 -10.61 -28.82 -17.63
C VAL A 113 -10.62 -30.36 -17.73
N SER A 114 -10.06 -31.04 -16.70
CA SER A 114 -10.35 -32.45 -16.42
C SER A 114 -10.21 -32.82 -14.92
N VAL A 115 -11.38 -32.99 -14.28
CA VAL A 115 -11.75 -33.70 -13.01
C VAL A 115 -11.19 -33.18 -11.68
#